data_AF-A0A7W0GZ91-F1
#
_entry.id   AF-A0A7W0GZ91-F1
#
_cell.length_a   1.000
_cell.length_b   1.000
_cell.length_c   1.000
_cell.angle_alpha   90.00
_cell.angle_beta   90.00
_cell.angle_gamma   90.00
#
_symmetry.space_group_name_H-M   'P 1'
#
loop_
_entity.id
_entity.type
_entity.pdbx_description
1 polymer ?
#
loop_
_entity_poly.entity_id
_entity_poly.type
_entity_poly.pdbx_seq_one_letter_code
_entity_poly.pdbx_strand_id
1 'polypeptide(L)'
;MRIHRDTIGEEGGTMGMQSRAAAATLALMISAGGVSAQGKDGAASKASVDKAIAGWPERPTLGANEMRAKYGEPREATTERLVWHDAGPFKRITVLKLETPHDFPLPHVDFLEHTITYNVPQDKVGDLIAFDASSTINRTVGELSARCDLEGHNVLTLNLDHDIVTGKKSVKEARQAFGEIVVQDVQGKHPPYVEALQFKPANAKTAAFSDRPVIPGSPVRAADTDSAARQAIDRGKMAEAEILATVTAIDLNEINAAAQAQTKDISQPVKSYAKLLHQEHGMNLDQTLKLGQQIGATPVITTSVERLQKKGAGELAAFVQLDGQAFERAYIEAMVKGHTEALAKIDDQLQKSAGNAALKKHLTGTRAHVASHLEKAKALEAGTKRSASR
;
A
#
# COMPACT_ATOMS: atom_id res chain seq x y z
N MET A 1 84.52 4.99 33.67
CA MET A 1 83.80 5.20 34.95
C MET A 1 82.58 4.28 34.94
N ARG A 2 82.41 3.51 36.02
CA ARG A 2 81.23 2.71 36.45
C ARG A 2 79.86 3.25 35.93
N ILE A 3 78.76 2.52 35.72
CA ILE A 3 78.25 1.14 35.97
C ILE A 3 76.82 1.10 35.34
N HIS A 4 76.40 -0.06 34.77
CA HIS A 4 75.04 -0.68 34.62
C HIS A 4 73.80 0.16 34.18
N ARG A 5 72.73 -0.38 33.56
CA ARG A 5 72.19 -1.74 33.31
C ARG A 5 71.08 -1.68 32.24
N ASP A 6 70.88 -2.81 31.55
CA ASP A 6 69.74 -3.43 30.83
C ASP A 6 68.33 -2.80 31.03
N THR A 7 67.35 -2.85 30.11
CA THR A 7 66.73 -4.02 29.42
C THR A 7 65.69 -3.59 28.34
N ILE A 8 65.70 -4.29 27.19
CA ILE A 8 64.60 -4.96 26.43
C ILE A 8 63.20 -4.29 26.28
N GLY A 9 62.68 -4.25 25.04
CA GLY A 9 61.24 -4.33 24.74
C GLY A 9 60.84 -3.87 23.33
N GLU A 10 60.62 -4.81 22.40
CA GLU A 10 59.97 -4.63 21.10
C GLU A 10 58.48 -4.23 21.25
N GLU A 11 57.94 -3.46 20.30
CA GLU A 11 56.82 -3.85 19.41
C GLU A 11 56.13 -2.63 18.78
N GLY A 12 55.70 -2.82 17.53
CA GLY A 12 55.21 -1.77 16.63
C GLY A 12 53.87 -1.14 17.04
N GLY A 13 53.82 0.19 16.94
CA GLY A 13 52.60 0.98 17.08
C GLY A 13 52.00 1.33 15.71
N THR A 14 50.82 0.79 15.43
CA THR A 14 49.95 1.15 14.32
C THR A 14 49.35 2.56 14.53
N MET A 15 49.46 3.42 13.50
CA MET A 15 48.80 4.72 13.45
C MET A 15 47.28 4.55 13.32
N GLY A 16 46.56 4.77 14.42
CA GLY A 16 45.12 4.99 14.43
C GLY A 16 44.80 6.49 14.41
N MET A 17 44.48 7.04 13.25
CA MET A 17 43.94 8.39 13.13
C MET A 17 42.45 8.35 13.52
N GLN A 18 42.13 8.75 14.75
CA GLN A 18 40.75 8.89 15.20
C GLN A 18 40.09 10.07 14.48
N SER A 19 39.08 9.76 13.68
CA SER A 19 38.14 10.69 13.06
C SER A 19 37.33 11.42 14.13
N ARG A 20 37.62 12.70 14.35
CA ARG A 20 36.72 13.63 15.03
C ARG A 20 35.72 14.17 14.01
N ALA A 21 34.55 13.54 13.92
CA ALA A 21 33.40 14.15 13.26
C ALA A 21 32.84 15.24 14.19
N ALA A 22 32.80 16.48 13.69
CA ALA A 22 32.30 17.63 14.41
C ALA A 22 30.78 17.52 14.58
N ALA A 23 30.32 17.43 15.82
CA ALA A 23 28.93 17.69 16.18
C ALA A 23 28.67 19.20 16.03
N ALA A 24 27.99 19.60 14.96
CA ALA A 24 27.44 20.95 14.84
C ALA A 24 26.16 21.00 15.69
N THR A 25 26.25 21.65 16.85
CA THR A 25 25.11 21.93 17.72
C THR A 25 24.22 22.97 17.03
N LEU A 26 23.06 22.56 16.53
CA LEU A 26 22.07 23.46 15.94
C LEU A 26 21.37 24.25 17.06
N ALA A 27 21.56 25.57 17.06
CA ALA A 27 20.83 26.48 17.93
C ALA A 27 19.43 26.74 17.34
N LEU A 28 18.40 26.26 18.03
CA LEU A 28 16.99 26.42 17.67
C LEU A 28 16.55 27.88 17.87
N MET A 29 16.40 28.66 16.78
CA MET A 29 15.65 29.92 16.79
C MET A 29 14.17 29.61 16.60
N ILE A 30 13.40 29.70 17.69
CA ILE A 30 11.94 29.58 17.67
C ILE A 30 11.36 30.86 17.05
N SER A 31 11.08 30.85 15.75
CA SER A 31 10.18 31.83 15.14
C SER A 31 8.73 31.36 15.34
N ALA A 32 8.05 31.94 16.33
CA ALA A 32 6.63 31.74 16.58
C ALA A 32 5.79 32.35 15.45
N GLY A 33 5.46 31.54 14.45
CA GLY A 33 4.41 31.81 13.47
C GLY A 33 3.31 30.77 13.65
N GLY A 34 2.23 31.15 14.32
CA GLY A 34 1.13 30.26 14.67
C GLY A 34 0.48 29.64 13.43
N VAL A 35 0.48 28.30 13.37
CA VAL A 35 -0.40 27.52 12.50
C VAL A 35 -1.35 26.72 13.38
N SER A 36 -2.63 26.83 13.03
CA SER A 36 -3.81 26.27 13.66
C SER A 36 -3.63 24.86 14.23
N ALA A 37 -3.90 24.72 15.53
CA ALA A 37 -4.12 23.45 16.19
C ALA A 37 -5.46 22.84 15.74
N GLN A 38 -5.42 21.95 14.75
CA GLN A 38 -6.56 21.11 14.41
C GLN A 38 -6.09 19.64 14.34
N GLY A 39 -6.35 18.89 15.42
CA GLY A 39 -6.06 17.45 15.51
C GLY A 39 -5.78 16.95 16.92
N LYS A 40 -6.75 17.04 17.85
CA LYS A 40 -6.61 16.46 19.20
C LYS A 40 -7.25 15.06 19.36
N ASP A 41 -7.84 14.49 18.32
CA ASP A 41 -8.43 13.15 18.37
C ASP A 41 -7.43 12.11 17.82
N GLY A 42 -6.86 11.30 18.71
CA GLY A 42 -6.10 10.09 18.36
C GLY A 42 -4.57 10.15 18.48
N ALA A 43 -3.98 11.21 19.06
CA ALA A 43 -2.55 11.24 19.36
C ALA A 43 -2.19 10.20 20.45
N ALA A 44 -1.02 9.55 20.32
CA ALA A 44 -0.49 8.66 21.34
C ALA A 44 -0.17 9.47 22.62
N SER A 45 -0.31 8.84 23.79
CA SER A 45 0.05 9.50 25.04
C SER A 45 1.57 9.59 25.20
N LYS A 46 2.07 10.66 25.84
CA LYS A 46 3.52 10.83 26.10
C LYS A 46 4.16 9.58 26.70
N ALA A 47 3.53 9.01 27.74
CA ALA A 47 4.01 7.81 28.40
C ALA A 47 4.07 6.58 27.46
N SER A 48 3.11 6.45 26.53
CA SER A 48 3.14 5.37 25.55
C SER A 48 4.25 5.55 24.51
N VAL A 49 4.52 6.78 24.09
CA VAL A 49 5.61 7.13 23.16
C VAL A 49 6.96 6.89 23.82
N ASP A 50 7.16 7.40 25.04
CA ASP A 50 8.40 7.22 25.81
C ASP A 50 8.70 5.73 26.05
N LYS A 51 7.66 4.92 26.31
CA LYS A 51 7.80 3.46 26.42
C LYS A 51 8.13 2.80 25.07
N ALA A 52 7.53 3.27 23.98
CA ALA A 52 7.74 2.71 22.65
C ALA A 52 9.17 2.92 22.15
N ILE A 53 9.76 4.08 22.43
CA ILE A 53 11.13 4.42 22.03
C ILE A 53 12.19 4.04 23.08
N ALA A 54 11.78 3.40 24.18
CA ALA A 54 12.70 2.94 25.21
C ALA A 54 13.70 1.93 24.60
N GLY A 55 14.99 2.28 24.61
CA GLY A 55 16.06 1.45 24.04
C GLY A 55 16.25 1.61 22.53
N TRP A 56 15.68 2.63 21.90
CA TRP A 56 16.08 3.03 20.55
C TRP A 56 17.53 3.51 20.52
N PRO A 57 18.20 3.43 19.34
CA PRO A 57 19.49 4.08 19.15
C PRO A 57 19.39 5.59 19.40
N GLU A 58 20.53 6.20 19.72
CA GLU A 58 20.59 7.61 20.15
C GLU A 58 20.06 8.57 19.09
N ARG A 59 20.47 8.43 17.82
CA ARG A 59 20.09 9.39 16.76
C ARG A 59 18.59 9.36 16.43
N PRO A 60 17.94 8.20 16.21
CA PRO A 60 16.49 8.11 16.11
C PRO A 60 15.75 8.68 17.32
N THR A 61 16.28 8.49 18.53
CA THR A 61 15.67 9.02 19.76
C THR A 61 15.71 10.55 19.77
N LEU A 62 16.84 11.14 19.36
CA LEU A 62 16.98 12.59 19.24
C LEU A 62 16.03 13.14 18.17
N GLY A 63 16.03 12.57 16.96
CA GLY A 63 15.11 13.00 15.89
C GLY A 63 13.64 12.84 16.27
N ALA A 64 13.28 11.76 16.97
CA ALA A 64 11.94 11.58 17.53
C ALA A 64 11.55 12.73 18.46
N ASN A 65 12.44 13.11 19.39
CA ASN A 65 12.17 14.19 20.34
C ASN A 65 12.12 15.57 19.66
N GLU A 66 12.93 15.81 18.62
CA GLU A 66 12.84 17.03 17.81
C GLU A 66 11.49 17.13 17.09
N MET A 67 11.03 16.05 16.45
CA MET A 67 9.72 16.02 15.81
C MET A 67 8.59 16.20 16.84
N ARG A 68 8.70 15.60 18.03
CA ARG A 68 7.75 15.82 19.13
C ARG A 68 7.69 17.26 19.59
N ALA A 69 8.84 17.91 19.70
CA ALA A 69 8.93 19.31 20.10
C ALA A 69 8.29 20.25 19.07
N LYS A 70 8.46 19.95 17.77
CA LYS A 70 7.95 20.79 16.67
C LYS A 70 6.48 20.51 16.32
N TYR A 71 6.08 19.25 16.29
CA TYR A 71 4.77 18.82 15.75
C TYR A 71 3.83 18.21 16.81
N GLY A 72 4.24 18.13 18.07
CA GLY A 72 3.47 17.49 19.14
C GLY A 72 3.65 15.97 19.16
N GLU A 73 2.86 15.24 19.95
CA GLU A 73 3.00 13.78 20.04
C GLU A 73 2.53 13.08 18.74
N PRO A 74 3.19 12.00 18.31
CA PRO A 74 2.81 11.25 17.13
C PRO A 74 1.44 10.60 17.29
N ARG A 75 0.78 10.29 16.17
CA ARG A 75 -0.48 9.56 16.15
C ARG A 75 -0.27 8.06 16.26
N GLU A 76 0.81 7.53 15.68
CA GLU A 76 1.22 6.14 15.83
C GLU A 76 2.54 6.05 16.56
N ALA A 77 2.62 5.17 17.57
CA ALA A 77 3.86 4.87 18.28
C ALA A 77 4.00 3.36 18.44
N THR A 78 5.07 2.80 17.91
CA THR A 78 5.43 1.38 18.06
C THR A 78 6.89 1.25 18.46
N THR A 79 7.33 0.04 18.81
CA THR A 79 8.73 -0.21 19.15
C THR A 79 9.69 -0.02 17.98
N GLU A 80 9.20 0.17 16.76
CA GLU A 80 10.01 0.27 15.54
C GLU A 80 9.84 1.60 14.79
N ARG A 81 8.75 2.37 15.04
CA ARG A 81 8.54 3.68 14.40
C ARG A 81 7.59 4.61 15.17
N LEU A 82 7.74 5.91 14.92
CA LEU A 82 6.78 6.96 15.27
C LEU A 82 6.24 7.60 13.99
N VAL A 83 4.94 7.91 13.95
CA VAL A 83 4.29 8.51 12.77
C VAL A 83 3.38 9.67 13.15
N TRP A 84 3.61 10.81 12.50
CA TRP A 84 2.69 11.95 12.46
C TRP A 84 1.96 11.95 11.11
N HIS A 85 0.67 12.24 11.14
CA HIS A 85 -0.16 12.39 9.95
C HIS A 85 -0.61 13.84 9.84
N ASP A 86 -0.61 14.37 8.61
CA ASP A 86 -1.09 15.72 8.29
C ASP A 86 -0.43 16.84 9.14
N ALA A 87 0.87 16.69 9.43
CA ALA A 87 1.66 17.64 10.21
C ALA A 87 2.41 18.61 9.29
N GLY A 88 2.13 19.91 9.43
CA GLY A 88 2.73 20.94 8.59
C GLY A 88 2.35 20.75 7.11
N PRO A 89 3.31 20.86 6.16
CA PRO A 89 3.04 20.60 4.75
C PRO A 89 3.08 19.09 4.38
N PHE A 90 3.37 18.23 5.34
CA PHE A 90 3.62 16.81 5.11
C PHE A 90 2.34 16.00 5.26
N LYS A 91 2.16 15.06 4.33
CA LYS A 91 1.15 14.00 4.46
C LYS A 91 1.50 13.10 5.65
N ARG A 92 2.79 12.82 5.83
CA ARG A 92 3.31 11.96 6.88
C ARG A 92 4.75 12.33 7.24
N ILE A 93 5.05 12.29 8.53
CA ILE A 93 6.42 12.31 9.07
C ILE A 93 6.64 11.00 9.78
N THR A 94 7.71 10.28 9.46
CA THR A 94 8.04 8.99 10.08
C THR A 94 9.45 9.00 10.64
N VAL A 95 9.59 8.63 11.91
CA VAL A 95 10.90 8.33 12.52
C VAL A 95 10.99 6.83 12.71
N LEU A 96 12.04 6.20 12.18
CA LEU A 96 12.33 4.77 12.27
C LEU A 96 13.38 4.52 13.34
N LYS A 97 13.26 3.40 14.06
CA LYS A 97 14.33 2.90 14.95
C LYS A 97 15.58 2.47 14.17
N LEU A 98 15.38 1.97 12.95
CA LEU A 98 16.45 1.48 12.08
C LEU A 98 17.22 2.66 11.48
N GLU A 99 18.54 2.65 11.66
CA GLU A 99 19.48 3.54 10.97
C GLU A 99 19.97 2.87 9.68
N THR A 100 19.86 3.56 8.54
CA THR A 100 20.38 3.06 7.25
C THR A 100 21.55 3.95 6.79
N PRO A 101 22.78 3.42 6.62
CA PRO A 101 23.89 4.23 6.13
C PRO A 101 23.62 4.83 4.76
N HIS A 102 23.96 6.11 4.59
CA HIS A 102 23.80 6.85 3.35
C HIS A 102 24.96 7.85 3.16
N ASP A 103 25.61 7.82 2.00
CA ASP A 103 26.87 8.56 1.76
C ASP A 103 26.72 9.88 1.01
N PHE A 104 25.50 10.26 0.62
CA PHE A 104 25.24 11.48 -0.14
C PHE A 104 24.45 12.50 0.70
N PRO A 105 24.85 13.80 0.73
CA PRO A 105 26.04 14.38 0.09
C PRO A 105 27.33 14.09 0.86
N LEU A 106 27.20 13.65 2.12
CA LEU A 106 28.26 13.23 3.02
C LEU A 106 27.76 12.00 3.80
N PRO A 107 28.65 11.12 4.30
CA PRO A 107 28.26 9.98 5.13
C PRO A 107 27.43 10.36 6.36
N HIS A 108 26.23 9.81 6.43
CA HIS A 108 25.27 9.94 7.53
C HIS A 108 24.36 8.69 7.59
N VAL A 109 23.31 8.74 8.40
CA VAL A 109 22.33 7.65 8.51
C VAL A 109 20.91 8.16 8.34
N ASP A 110 20.12 7.40 7.62
CA ASP A 110 18.71 7.67 7.36
C ASP A 110 17.84 7.04 8.45
N PHE A 111 17.06 7.87 9.13
CA PHE A 111 16.04 7.40 10.10
C PHE A 111 14.78 8.29 10.13
N LEU A 112 14.80 9.46 9.50
CA LEU A 112 13.69 10.42 9.45
C LEU A 112 13.20 10.58 8.02
N GLU A 113 11.90 10.36 7.79
CA GLU A 113 11.26 10.42 6.49
C GLU A 113 10.13 11.46 6.48
N HIS A 114 10.09 12.29 5.44
CA HIS A 114 9.02 13.24 5.18
C HIS A 114 8.33 12.90 3.87
N THR A 115 7.04 12.59 3.92
CA THR A 115 6.21 12.28 2.76
C THR A 115 5.27 13.44 2.45
N ILE A 116 5.22 13.83 1.19
CA ILE A 116 4.26 14.79 0.64
C ILE A 116 3.32 14.12 -0.35
N THR A 117 2.18 14.76 -0.57
CA THR A 117 1.30 14.39 -1.67
C THR A 117 1.83 15.02 -2.96
N TYR A 118 2.30 14.17 -3.89
CA TYR A 118 2.98 14.61 -5.11
C TYR A 118 2.80 13.61 -6.27
N ASN A 119 2.39 14.11 -7.43
CA ASN A 119 2.25 13.32 -8.66
C ASN A 119 3.55 13.32 -9.45
N VAL A 120 4.42 12.35 -9.21
CA VAL A 120 5.65 12.20 -10.00
C VAL A 120 5.30 11.69 -11.41
N PRO A 121 5.62 12.43 -12.48
CA PRO A 121 5.50 11.94 -13.86
C PRO A 121 6.33 10.69 -14.08
N GLN A 122 5.83 9.73 -14.86
CA GLN A 122 6.49 8.43 -15.05
C GLN A 122 7.91 8.56 -15.60
N ASP A 123 8.09 9.45 -16.57
CA ASP A 123 9.35 9.76 -17.23
C ASP A 123 10.36 10.45 -16.31
N LYS A 124 9.92 10.95 -15.15
CA LYS A 124 10.77 11.58 -14.13
C LYS A 124 11.21 10.66 -13.01
N VAL A 125 10.63 9.46 -12.89
CA VAL A 125 11.00 8.52 -11.82
C VAL A 125 12.49 8.17 -11.86
N GLY A 126 13.04 7.91 -13.05
CA GLY A 126 14.47 7.63 -13.20
C GLY A 126 15.37 8.80 -12.82
N ASP A 127 14.96 10.03 -13.16
CA ASP A 127 15.72 11.24 -12.83
C ASP A 127 15.78 11.44 -11.30
N LEU A 128 14.68 11.23 -10.58
CA LEU A 128 14.64 11.41 -9.12
C LEU A 128 15.51 10.37 -8.39
N ILE A 129 15.45 9.10 -8.80
CA ILE A 129 16.31 8.04 -8.22
C ILE A 129 17.79 8.26 -8.55
N ALA A 130 18.10 8.84 -9.72
CA ALA A 130 19.48 9.21 -10.07
C ALA A 130 19.98 10.44 -9.29
N PHE A 131 19.08 11.30 -8.83
CA PHE A 131 19.41 12.45 -7.99
C PHE A 131 19.67 12.03 -6.54
N ASP A 132 18.77 11.29 -5.91
CA ASP A 132 18.88 10.87 -4.52
C ASP A 132 18.29 9.46 -4.32
N ALA A 133 19.10 8.53 -3.81
CA ALA A 133 18.69 7.15 -3.60
C ALA A 133 17.72 7.00 -2.40
N SER A 134 17.64 8.02 -1.54
CA SER A 134 16.76 8.05 -0.38
C SER A 134 15.37 8.63 -0.70
N SER A 135 15.13 9.07 -1.95
CA SER A 135 13.80 9.44 -2.42
C SER A 135 12.95 8.20 -2.73
N THR A 136 11.73 8.16 -2.19
CA THR A 136 10.76 7.08 -2.42
C THR A 136 9.51 7.60 -3.13
N ILE A 137 9.08 6.89 -4.18
CA ILE A 137 7.98 7.31 -5.05
C ILE A 137 6.89 6.24 -5.03
N ASN A 138 5.67 6.62 -4.68
CA ASN A 138 4.49 5.77 -4.80
C ASN A 138 3.41 6.47 -5.63
N ARG A 139 3.42 6.20 -6.95
CA ARG A 139 2.53 6.86 -7.91
C ARG A 139 1.05 6.51 -7.68
N THR A 140 0.74 5.30 -7.25
CA THR A 140 -0.64 4.84 -7.07
C THR A 140 -1.40 5.68 -6.05
N VAL A 141 -0.74 6.09 -4.96
CA VAL A 141 -1.33 6.94 -3.91
C VAL A 141 -0.84 8.39 -3.95
N GLY A 142 -0.06 8.76 -4.97
CA GLY A 142 0.46 10.12 -5.15
C GLY A 142 1.39 10.57 -4.05
N GLU A 143 2.38 9.76 -3.70
CA GLU A 143 3.36 10.09 -2.66
C GLU A 143 4.77 10.22 -3.23
N LEU A 144 5.48 11.24 -2.75
CA LEU A 144 6.93 11.40 -2.85
C LEU A 144 7.45 11.61 -1.42
N SER A 145 8.50 10.89 -1.03
CA SER A 145 9.14 11.06 0.26
C SER A 145 10.65 11.19 0.12
N ALA A 146 11.27 11.92 1.04
CA ALA A 146 12.71 11.96 1.22
C ALA A 146 13.06 11.39 2.60
N ARG A 147 14.22 10.75 2.72
CA ARG A 147 14.74 10.20 3.98
C ARG A 147 16.17 10.68 4.25
N CYS A 148 16.44 11.06 5.49
CA CYS A 148 17.72 11.60 5.97
C CYS A 148 17.78 11.49 7.50
N ASP A 149 18.78 12.09 8.15
CA ASP A 149 18.84 12.32 9.59
C ASP A 149 18.16 13.64 10.00
N LEU A 150 18.07 14.62 9.08
CA LEU A 150 17.54 15.96 9.35
C LEU A 150 16.28 16.28 8.55
N GLU A 151 15.32 16.98 9.17
CA GLU A 151 14.12 17.48 8.48
C GLU A 151 14.49 18.46 7.36
N GLY A 152 15.42 19.39 7.61
CA GLY A 152 15.80 20.39 6.61
C GLY A 152 16.41 19.79 5.35
N HIS A 153 17.16 18.69 5.49
CA HIS A 153 17.71 17.96 4.34
C HIS A 153 16.64 17.20 3.58
N ASN A 154 15.64 16.63 4.27
CA ASN A 154 14.47 16.06 3.59
C ASN A 154 13.69 17.12 2.80
N VAL A 155 13.50 18.32 3.38
CA VAL A 155 12.86 19.45 2.70
C VAL A 155 13.68 19.89 1.47
N LEU A 156 15.00 19.91 1.59
CA LEU A 156 15.91 20.20 0.47
C LEU A 156 15.79 19.16 -0.65
N THR A 157 15.82 17.86 -0.33
CA THR A 157 15.60 16.78 -1.31
C THR A 157 14.27 16.98 -2.04
N LEU A 158 13.16 17.19 -1.31
CA LEU A 158 11.83 17.37 -1.91
C LEU A 158 11.75 18.62 -2.82
N ASN A 159 12.44 19.70 -2.44
CA ASN A 159 12.51 20.91 -3.27
C ASN A 159 13.30 20.68 -4.56
N LEU A 160 14.42 19.94 -4.49
CA LEU A 160 15.23 19.63 -5.65
C LEU A 160 14.57 18.57 -6.55
N ASP A 161 13.85 17.61 -5.98
CA ASP A 161 12.97 16.70 -6.72
C ASP A 161 11.93 17.47 -7.53
N HIS A 162 11.31 18.50 -6.92
CA HIS A 162 10.38 19.38 -7.62
C HIS A 162 11.04 20.17 -8.75
N ASP A 163 12.24 20.72 -8.52
CA ASP A 163 13.01 21.42 -9.54
C ASP A 163 13.37 20.49 -10.73
N ILE A 164 13.66 19.21 -10.49
CA ILE A 164 13.91 18.21 -11.53
C ILE A 164 12.62 17.91 -12.31
N VAL A 165 11.52 17.64 -11.60
CA VAL A 165 10.22 17.32 -12.23
C VAL A 165 9.73 18.46 -13.12
N THR A 166 9.94 19.71 -12.69
CA THR A 166 9.52 20.91 -13.44
C THR A 166 10.53 21.34 -14.51
N GLY A 167 11.67 20.66 -14.62
CA GLY A 167 12.73 20.99 -15.58
C GLY A 167 13.53 22.24 -15.23
N LYS A 168 13.36 22.79 -14.03
CA LYS A 168 14.16 23.92 -13.51
C LYS A 168 15.61 23.54 -13.23
N LYS A 169 15.87 22.26 -12.94
CA LYS A 169 17.21 21.70 -12.80
C LYS A 169 17.31 20.35 -13.49
N SER A 170 18.47 20.06 -14.06
CA SER A 170 18.87 18.68 -14.36
C SER A 170 19.29 17.95 -13.08
N VAL A 171 19.34 16.61 -13.15
CA VAL A 171 19.85 15.75 -12.05
C VAL A 171 21.23 16.21 -11.58
N LYS A 172 22.14 16.53 -12.51
CA LYS A 172 23.50 16.97 -12.20
C LYS A 172 23.50 18.31 -11.44
N GLU A 173 22.71 19.27 -11.91
CA GLU A 173 22.59 20.58 -11.26
C GLU A 173 21.93 20.47 -9.89
N ALA A 174 20.96 19.57 -9.72
CA ALA A 174 20.34 19.31 -8.43
C ALA A 174 21.33 18.69 -7.43
N ARG A 175 22.13 17.70 -7.84
CA ARG A 175 23.18 17.11 -6.97
C ARG A 175 24.23 18.14 -6.55
N GLN A 176 24.66 19.01 -7.47
CA GLN A 176 25.58 20.10 -7.15
C GLN A 176 24.94 21.11 -6.20
N ALA A 177 23.70 21.53 -6.48
CA ALA A 177 22.96 22.46 -5.63
C ALA A 177 22.74 21.91 -4.22
N PHE A 178 22.50 20.61 -4.06
CA PHE A 178 22.38 19.97 -2.74
C PHE A 178 23.63 20.23 -1.90
N GLY A 179 24.81 19.90 -2.43
CA GLY A 179 26.08 20.10 -1.72
C GLY A 179 26.34 21.57 -1.40
N GLU A 180 26.09 22.48 -2.34
CA GLU A 180 26.24 23.92 -2.14
C GLU A 180 25.31 24.47 -1.04
N ILE A 181 24.06 24.02 -1.01
CA ILE A 181 23.06 24.44 -0.02
C ILE A 181 23.41 23.88 1.36
N VAL A 182 23.83 22.61 1.46
CA VAL A 182 24.28 22.03 2.73
C VAL A 182 25.49 22.78 3.30
N VAL A 183 26.48 23.15 2.46
CA VAL A 183 27.61 23.97 2.91
C VAL A 183 27.14 25.32 3.44
N GLN A 184 26.16 25.96 2.79
CA GLN A 184 25.60 27.23 3.27
C GLN A 184 24.86 27.08 4.60
N ASP A 185 24.08 26.00 4.76
CA ASP A 185 23.34 25.75 5.99
C ASP A 185 24.28 25.49 7.18
N VAL A 186 25.34 24.69 6.98
CA VAL A 186 26.40 24.47 7.99
C VAL A 186 27.13 25.77 8.36
N GLN A 187 27.16 26.75 7.47
CA GLN A 187 27.69 28.10 7.74
C GLN A 187 26.69 29.01 8.48
N GLY A 188 25.51 28.51 8.86
CA GLY A 188 24.46 29.26 9.55
C GLY A 188 23.68 30.22 8.66
N LYS A 189 23.70 30.02 7.33
CA LYS A 189 22.98 30.89 6.39
C LYS A 189 21.51 30.53 6.21
N HIS A 190 21.12 29.31 6.63
CA HIS A 190 19.76 28.77 6.55
C HIS A 190 19.04 29.08 5.22
N PRO A 191 19.50 28.52 4.10
CA PRO A 191 18.88 28.78 2.80
C PRO A 191 17.40 28.38 2.79
N PRO A 192 16.50 29.10 2.08
CA PRO A 192 15.07 28.80 2.09
C PRO A 192 14.72 27.33 1.76
N TYR A 193 15.55 26.69 0.94
CA TYR A 193 15.37 25.30 0.51
C TYR A 193 15.49 24.26 1.64
N VAL A 194 16.11 24.59 2.78
CA VAL A 194 16.14 23.70 3.97
C VAL A 194 15.07 24.08 5.00
N GLU A 195 14.49 25.27 4.92
CA GLU A 195 13.53 25.76 5.90
C GLU A 195 12.08 25.38 5.56
N ALA A 196 11.73 25.41 4.27
CA ALA A 196 10.37 25.15 3.82
C ALA A 196 10.32 24.59 2.39
N LEU A 197 9.21 23.92 2.07
CA LEU A 197 8.90 23.60 0.68
C LEU A 197 8.68 24.89 -0.10
N GLN A 198 9.38 25.03 -1.22
CA GLN A 198 9.34 26.19 -2.13
C GLN A 198 8.17 26.10 -3.12
N PHE A 199 7.29 25.12 -2.92
CA PHE A 199 6.08 24.87 -3.68
C PHE A 199 5.00 24.35 -2.75
N LYS A 200 3.74 24.40 -3.19
CA LYS A 200 2.62 23.84 -2.44
C LYS A 200 2.36 22.39 -2.90
N PRO A 201 2.47 21.38 -2.01
CA PRO A 201 2.09 20.01 -2.36
C PRO A 201 0.65 19.91 -2.84
N ALA A 202 0.38 18.91 -3.68
CA ALA A 202 -0.98 18.61 -4.12
C ALA A 202 -1.84 18.16 -2.91
N ASN A 203 -3.17 18.19 -3.06
CA ASN A 203 -4.04 17.60 -2.03
C ASN A 203 -4.35 16.13 -2.36
N ALA A 204 -4.69 15.34 -1.33
CA ALA A 204 -4.93 13.90 -1.45
C ALA A 204 -6.03 13.52 -2.46
N LYS A 205 -6.99 14.41 -2.74
CA LYS A 205 -8.07 14.16 -3.72
C LYS A 205 -7.59 14.25 -5.18
N THR A 206 -6.43 14.86 -5.41
CA THR A 206 -5.93 15.17 -6.77
C THR A 206 -4.70 14.36 -7.17
N ALA A 207 -4.19 13.49 -6.29
CA ALA A 207 -2.88 12.86 -6.45
C ALA A 207 -2.88 11.35 -6.72
N ALA A 208 -4.05 10.69 -6.76
CA ALA A 208 -4.07 9.27 -7.06
C ALA A 208 -3.89 9.03 -8.57
N PHE A 209 -2.76 8.44 -9.00
CA PHE A 209 -2.69 7.79 -10.30
C PHE A 209 -3.23 6.37 -10.15
N SER A 210 -4.54 6.19 -10.31
CA SER A 210 -5.10 4.83 -10.39
C SER A 210 -4.67 4.20 -11.70
N ASP A 211 -3.87 3.14 -11.61
CA ASP A 211 -3.46 2.33 -12.75
C ASP A 211 -4.68 1.75 -13.49
N ARG A 212 -4.50 1.38 -14.75
CA ARG A 212 -5.58 0.88 -15.60
C ARG A 212 -5.49 -0.64 -15.77
N PRO A 213 -6.62 -1.37 -15.73
CA PRO A 213 -6.61 -2.79 -16.01
C PRO A 213 -6.06 -3.11 -17.42
N VAL A 214 -5.20 -4.12 -17.52
CA VAL A 214 -4.65 -4.62 -18.80
C VAL A 214 -5.38 -5.86 -19.32
N ILE A 215 -6.18 -6.52 -18.47
CA ILE A 215 -7.00 -7.66 -18.90
C ILE A 215 -8.17 -7.09 -19.71
N PRO A 216 -8.32 -7.46 -20.99
CA PRO A 216 -9.40 -6.98 -21.82
C PRO A 216 -10.77 -7.33 -21.21
N GLY A 217 -11.66 -6.33 -21.12
CA GLY A 217 -12.99 -6.52 -20.53
C GLY A 217 -13.03 -6.47 -19.00
N SER A 218 -11.92 -6.21 -18.32
CA SER A 218 -11.89 -6.07 -16.86
C SER A 218 -12.88 -5.04 -16.33
N PRO A 219 -13.42 -5.28 -15.11
CA PRO A 219 -14.26 -4.28 -14.45
C PRO A 219 -13.50 -3.00 -14.16
N VAL A 220 -14.21 -1.87 -14.29
CA VAL A 220 -13.73 -0.54 -13.87
C VAL A 220 -14.49 -0.09 -12.62
N ARG A 221 -13.89 0.77 -11.79
CA ARG A 221 -14.63 1.33 -10.64
C ARG A 221 -15.61 2.39 -11.12
N ALA A 222 -16.76 2.48 -10.48
CA ALA A 222 -17.72 3.53 -10.81
C ALA A 222 -17.14 4.94 -10.62
N ALA A 223 -16.17 5.17 -9.73
CA ALA A 223 -15.50 6.47 -9.56
C ALA A 223 -14.54 6.82 -10.72
N ASP A 224 -14.01 5.83 -11.41
CA ASP A 224 -13.07 5.99 -12.54
C ASP A 224 -13.80 6.22 -13.87
N THR A 225 -15.14 6.05 -13.90
CA THR A 225 -15.95 6.46 -15.02
C THR A 225 -16.20 7.97 -14.89
N ASP A 226 -15.57 8.72 -15.81
CA ASP A 226 -15.71 10.16 -15.89
C ASP A 226 -17.18 10.57 -15.75
N SER A 227 -17.45 11.67 -15.05
CA SER A 227 -18.83 12.12 -14.76
C SER A 227 -19.68 12.28 -16.03
N ALA A 228 -19.04 12.58 -17.17
CA ALA A 228 -19.63 12.58 -18.50
C ALA A 228 -19.97 11.17 -19.04
N ALA A 229 -19.14 10.15 -18.79
CA ALA A 229 -19.45 8.76 -19.10
C ALA A 229 -20.63 8.24 -18.26
N ARG A 230 -20.74 8.66 -17.00
CA ARG A 230 -21.89 8.36 -16.12
C ARG A 230 -23.22 8.91 -16.64
N GLN A 231 -23.20 10.05 -17.33
CA GLN A 231 -24.38 10.65 -17.96
C GLN A 231 -24.66 10.08 -19.36
N ALA A 232 -23.64 9.53 -20.03
CA ALA A 232 -23.72 8.98 -21.39
C ALA A 232 -23.94 7.44 -21.47
N ILE A 233 -23.77 6.70 -20.36
CA ILE A 233 -24.15 5.29 -20.31
C ILE A 233 -25.68 5.22 -20.34
N ASP A 234 -26.22 4.78 -21.46
CA ASP A 234 -27.62 4.35 -21.58
C ASP A 234 -27.99 3.48 -20.37
N ARG A 235 -29.11 3.79 -19.70
CA ARG A 235 -29.57 3.06 -18.51
C ARG A 235 -29.62 1.55 -18.73
N GLY A 236 -29.92 1.11 -19.97
CA GLY A 236 -29.82 -0.30 -20.35
C GLY A 236 -28.39 -0.85 -20.28
N LYS A 237 -27.41 -0.13 -20.83
CA LYS A 237 -25.98 -0.51 -20.78
C LYS A 237 -25.40 -0.51 -19.37
N MET A 238 -25.90 0.35 -18.47
CA MET A 238 -25.46 0.34 -17.07
C MET A 238 -25.95 -0.91 -16.32
N ALA A 239 -27.18 -1.35 -16.59
CA ALA A 239 -27.70 -2.60 -16.01
C ALA A 239 -26.88 -3.81 -16.46
N GLU A 240 -26.56 -3.90 -17.76
CA GLU A 240 -25.69 -4.94 -18.31
C GLU A 240 -24.28 -4.91 -17.66
N ALA A 241 -23.69 -3.73 -17.52
CA ALA A 241 -22.39 -3.53 -16.91
C ALA A 241 -22.34 -3.97 -15.42
N GLU A 242 -23.38 -3.67 -14.65
CA GLU A 242 -23.48 -4.10 -13.25
C GLU A 242 -23.74 -5.60 -13.12
N ILE A 243 -24.54 -6.19 -14.03
CA ILE A 243 -24.76 -7.65 -14.05
C ILE A 243 -23.45 -8.39 -14.35
N LEU A 244 -22.70 -7.96 -15.37
CA LEU A 244 -21.40 -8.54 -15.70
C LEU A 244 -20.43 -8.43 -14.52
N ALA A 245 -20.37 -7.27 -13.87
CA ALA A 245 -19.51 -7.06 -12.70
C ALA A 245 -19.94 -7.91 -11.49
N THR A 246 -21.25 -8.16 -11.34
CA THR A 246 -21.78 -9.05 -10.29
C THR A 246 -21.37 -10.49 -10.53
N VAL A 247 -21.51 -11.01 -11.76
CA VAL A 247 -21.05 -12.37 -12.11
C VAL A 247 -19.55 -12.49 -11.90
N THR A 248 -18.76 -11.52 -12.38
CA THR A 248 -17.31 -11.46 -12.15
C THR A 248 -16.95 -11.49 -10.67
N ALA A 249 -17.67 -10.75 -9.81
CA ALA A 249 -17.41 -10.74 -8.38
C ALA A 249 -17.73 -12.09 -7.71
N ILE A 250 -18.80 -12.78 -8.13
CA ILE A 250 -19.14 -14.13 -7.65
C ILE A 250 -18.02 -15.10 -8.04
N ASP A 251 -17.65 -15.14 -9.33
CA ASP A 251 -16.60 -16.05 -9.81
C ASP A 251 -15.27 -15.83 -9.08
N LEU A 252 -14.84 -14.58 -8.88
CA LEU A 252 -13.61 -14.27 -8.15
C LEU A 252 -13.65 -14.73 -6.69
N ASN A 253 -14.81 -14.60 -6.02
CA ASN A 253 -14.96 -15.10 -4.65
C ASN A 253 -14.81 -16.63 -4.58
N GLU A 254 -15.45 -17.35 -5.51
CA GLU A 254 -15.37 -18.81 -5.60
C GLU A 254 -13.96 -19.29 -5.97
N ILE A 255 -13.30 -18.62 -6.93
CA ILE A 255 -11.89 -18.89 -7.30
C ILE A 255 -10.98 -18.74 -6.09
N ASN A 256 -11.12 -17.66 -5.31
CA ASN A 256 -10.28 -17.43 -4.13
C ASN A 256 -10.50 -18.49 -3.04
N ALA A 257 -11.75 -18.85 -2.76
CA ALA A 257 -12.07 -19.90 -1.79
C ALA A 257 -11.54 -21.27 -2.25
N ALA A 258 -11.73 -21.60 -3.52
CA ALA A 258 -11.26 -22.84 -4.13
C ALA A 258 -9.72 -22.93 -4.21
N ALA A 259 -9.04 -21.81 -4.47
CA ALA A 259 -7.58 -21.74 -4.42
C ALA A 259 -7.07 -21.99 -2.99
N GLN A 260 -7.70 -21.38 -1.99
CA GLN A 260 -7.35 -21.60 -0.58
C GLN A 260 -7.58 -23.06 -0.15
N ALA A 261 -8.69 -23.68 -0.55
CA ALA A 261 -8.96 -25.09 -0.22
C ALA A 261 -7.92 -26.04 -0.81
N GLN A 262 -7.35 -25.74 -1.98
CA GLN A 262 -6.31 -26.55 -2.60
C GLN A 262 -4.99 -26.57 -1.80
N THR A 263 -4.72 -25.56 -0.97
CA THR A 263 -3.50 -25.50 -0.14
C THR A 263 -3.65 -26.20 1.21
N LYS A 264 -4.86 -26.61 1.59
CA LYS A 264 -5.15 -27.17 2.91
C LYS A 264 -4.97 -28.68 2.94
N ASP A 265 -4.73 -29.22 4.12
CA ASP A 265 -4.71 -30.67 4.33
C ASP A 265 -6.13 -31.22 4.51
N ILE A 266 -6.84 -31.39 3.40
CA ILE A 266 -8.22 -31.90 3.34
C ILE A 266 -8.33 -33.13 2.44
N SER A 267 -9.46 -33.82 2.50
CA SER A 267 -9.66 -35.06 1.76
C SER A 267 -9.59 -34.87 0.24
N GLN A 268 -9.14 -35.92 -0.45
CA GLN A 268 -8.96 -35.89 -1.90
C GLN A 268 -10.26 -35.56 -2.69
N PRO A 269 -11.46 -36.02 -2.29
CA PRO A 269 -12.71 -35.60 -2.93
C PRO A 269 -12.93 -34.09 -2.86
N VAL A 270 -12.67 -33.47 -1.70
CA VAL A 270 -12.86 -32.02 -1.53
C VAL A 270 -11.78 -31.22 -2.26
N LYS A 271 -10.52 -31.66 -2.26
CA LYS A 271 -9.46 -31.06 -3.10
C LYS A 271 -9.83 -31.10 -4.59
N SER A 272 -10.39 -32.22 -5.06
CA SER A 272 -10.80 -32.39 -6.46
C SER A 272 -11.97 -31.46 -6.81
N TYR A 273 -12.93 -31.29 -5.89
CA TYR A 273 -14.02 -30.34 -6.04
C TYR A 273 -13.53 -28.89 -6.05
N ALA A 274 -12.61 -28.51 -5.16
CA ALA A 274 -12.00 -27.19 -5.18
C ALA A 274 -11.25 -26.92 -6.51
N LYS A 275 -10.49 -27.89 -7.02
CA LYS A 275 -9.85 -27.77 -8.34
C LYS A 275 -10.88 -27.54 -9.46
N LEU A 276 -11.98 -28.28 -9.45
CA LEU A 276 -13.08 -28.12 -10.40
C LEU A 276 -13.65 -26.69 -10.35
N LEU A 277 -13.99 -26.20 -9.16
CA LEU A 277 -14.54 -24.85 -8.98
C LEU A 277 -13.58 -23.78 -9.51
N HIS A 278 -12.30 -23.84 -9.12
CA HIS A 278 -11.30 -22.89 -9.60
C HIS A 278 -11.27 -22.86 -11.14
N GLN A 279 -11.25 -24.02 -11.80
CA GLN A 279 -11.22 -24.10 -13.26
C GLN A 279 -12.51 -23.56 -13.90
N GLU A 280 -13.67 -24.02 -13.46
CA GLU A 280 -14.94 -23.66 -14.10
C GLU A 280 -15.36 -22.22 -13.84
N HIS A 281 -15.16 -21.68 -12.63
CA HIS A 281 -15.36 -20.26 -12.36
C HIS A 281 -14.34 -19.39 -13.11
N GLY A 282 -13.09 -19.84 -13.24
CA GLY A 282 -12.08 -19.16 -14.07
C GLY A 282 -12.50 -19.05 -15.54
N MET A 283 -13.06 -20.12 -16.10
CA MET A 283 -13.61 -20.11 -17.47
C MET A 283 -14.83 -19.21 -17.60
N ASN A 284 -15.77 -19.26 -16.64
CA ASN A 284 -16.97 -18.41 -16.66
C ASN A 284 -16.60 -16.92 -16.52
N LEU A 285 -15.60 -16.59 -15.70
CA LEU A 285 -15.06 -15.24 -15.57
C LEU A 285 -14.51 -14.74 -16.92
N ASP A 286 -13.61 -15.49 -17.55
CA ASP A 286 -13.03 -15.13 -18.86
C ASP A 286 -14.12 -14.92 -19.92
N GLN A 287 -15.12 -15.81 -19.97
CA GLN A 287 -16.27 -15.68 -20.86
C GLN A 287 -17.09 -14.41 -20.56
N THR A 288 -17.29 -14.09 -19.28
CA THR A 288 -18.01 -12.89 -18.83
C THR A 288 -17.29 -11.61 -19.28
N LEU A 289 -15.96 -11.55 -19.13
CA LEU A 289 -15.17 -10.39 -19.56
C LEU A 289 -15.23 -10.21 -21.08
N LYS A 290 -15.04 -11.30 -21.84
CA LYS A 290 -15.15 -11.29 -23.31
C LYS A 290 -16.54 -10.88 -23.78
N LEU A 291 -17.59 -11.36 -23.13
CA LEU A 291 -18.96 -10.99 -23.45
C LEU A 291 -19.19 -9.48 -23.27
N GLY A 292 -18.72 -8.91 -22.16
CA GLY A 292 -18.82 -7.47 -21.92
C GLY A 292 -18.22 -6.64 -23.06
N GLN A 293 -17.09 -7.07 -23.60
CA GLN A 293 -16.50 -6.45 -24.78
C GLN A 293 -17.37 -6.63 -26.03
N GLN A 294 -17.85 -7.84 -26.28
CA GLN A 294 -18.68 -8.17 -27.45
C GLN A 294 -19.97 -7.34 -27.51
N ILE A 295 -20.61 -7.12 -26.36
CA ILE A 295 -21.88 -6.37 -26.28
C ILE A 295 -21.67 -4.87 -26.03
N GLY A 296 -20.42 -4.41 -25.91
CA GLY A 296 -20.09 -3.01 -25.64
C GLY A 296 -20.53 -2.53 -24.25
N ALA A 297 -20.53 -3.42 -23.26
CA ALA A 297 -20.83 -3.14 -21.85
C ALA A 297 -19.64 -3.53 -20.97
N THR A 298 -18.74 -2.58 -20.71
CA THR A 298 -17.64 -2.77 -19.76
C THR A 298 -18.20 -3.00 -18.35
N PRO A 299 -17.79 -4.05 -17.61
CA PRO A 299 -18.28 -4.27 -16.26
C PRO A 299 -17.93 -3.10 -15.33
N VAL A 300 -18.86 -2.70 -14.46
CA VAL A 300 -18.65 -1.58 -13.53
C VAL A 300 -18.84 -2.03 -12.09
N ILE A 301 -17.82 -1.84 -11.26
CA ILE A 301 -17.87 -2.07 -9.82
C ILE A 301 -18.66 -0.93 -9.17
N THR A 302 -19.95 -1.18 -8.91
CA THR A 302 -20.82 -0.32 -8.11
C THR A 302 -20.61 -0.60 -6.61
N THR A 303 -21.23 0.22 -5.74
CA THR A 303 -21.25 -0.05 -4.30
C THR A 303 -21.88 -1.41 -3.98
N SER A 304 -22.83 -1.89 -4.80
CA SER A 304 -23.45 -3.20 -4.61
C SER A 304 -22.46 -4.33 -4.90
N VAL A 305 -21.74 -4.23 -6.03
CA VAL A 305 -20.69 -5.19 -6.42
C VAL A 305 -19.56 -5.18 -5.39
N GLU A 306 -19.15 -4.01 -4.90
CA GLU A 306 -18.11 -3.89 -3.88
C GLU A 306 -18.52 -4.55 -2.55
N ARG A 307 -19.79 -4.40 -2.13
CA ARG A 307 -20.32 -5.12 -0.95
C ARG A 307 -20.30 -6.63 -1.15
N LEU A 308 -20.58 -7.12 -2.36
CA LEU A 308 -20.53 -8.55 -2.66
C LEU A 308 -19.10 -9.10 -2.60
N GLN A 309 -18.12 -8.36 -3.14
CA GLN A 309 -16.69 -8.70 -3.02
C GLN A 309 -16.26 -8.76 -1.55
N LYS A 310 -16.64 -7.75 -0.76
CA LYS A 310 -16.36 -7.70 0.69
C LYS A 310 -17.02 -8.86 1.45
N LYS A 311 -18.27 -9.20 1.10
CA LYS A 311 -18.98 -10.36 1.70
C LYS A 311 -18.19 -11.64 1.46
N GLY A 312 -17.82 -11.95 0.21
CA GLY A 312 -17.08 -13.16 -0.12
C GLY A 312 -15.71 -13.22 0.56
N ALA A 313 -14.98 -12.10 0.61
CA ALA A 313 -13.73 -12.02 1.35
C ALA A 313 -13.91 -12.28 2.86
N GLY A 314 -15.00 -11.77 3.46
CA GLY A 314 -15.34 -12.03 4.86
C GLY A 314 -15.73 -13.49 5.12
N GLU A 315 -16.48 -14.11 4.21
CA GLU A 315 -16.84 -15.53 4.29
C GLU A 315 -15.58 -16.41 4.21
N LEU A 316 -14.66 -16.13 3.29
CA LEU A 316 -13.36 -16.81 3.21
C LEU A 316 -12.53 -16.63 4.49
N ALA A 317 -12.46 -15.40 5.02
CA ALA A 317 -11.71 -15.10 6.24
C ALA A 317 -12.23 -15.88 7.46
N ALA A 318 -13.53 -16.21 7.49
CA ALA A 318 -14.15 -16.93 8.60
C ALA A 318 -13.66 -18.38 8.74
N PHE A 319 -13.17 -19.01 7.67
CA PHE A 319 -12.70 -20.39 7.71
C PHE A 319 -11.24 -20.60 7.29
N VAL A 320 -10.55 -19.59 6.74
CA VAL A 320 -9.14 -19.73 6.31
C VAL A 320 -8.15 -20.11 7.43
N GLN A 321 -8.47 -19.73 8.67
CA GLN A 321 -7.66 -20.06 9.85
C GLN A 321 -7.91 -21.49 10.36
N LEU A 322 -8.94 -22.17 9.85
CA LEU A 322 -9.19 -23.57 10.18
C LEU A 322 -8.27 -24.47 9.36
N ASP A 323 -8.08 -25.71 9.84
CA ASP A 323 -7.35 -26.75 9.15
C ASP A 323 -8.07 -28.09 9.24
N GLY A 324 -7.59 -29.06 8.45
CA GLY A 324 -8.11 -30.43 8.46
C GLY A 324 -9.62 -30.51 8.24
N GLN A 325 -10.27 -31.38 9.02
CA GLN A 325 -11.71 -31.62 8.91
C GLN A 325 -12.57 -30.39 9.25
N ALA A 326 -12.08 -29.50 10.12
CA ALA A 326 -12.81 -28.28 10.47
C ALA A 326 -12.87 -27.31 9.27
N PHE A 327 -11.75 -27.12 8.57
CA PHE A 327 -11.72 -26.38 7.32
C PHE A 327 -12.61 -27.04 6.28
N GLU A 328 -12.48 -28.35 6.08
CA GLU A 328 -13.24 -29.08 5.07
C GLU A 328 -14.75 -28.88 5.23
N ARG A 329 -15.26 -29.00 6.46
CA ARG A 329 -16.68 -28.81 6.77
C ARG A 329 -17.12 -27.37 6.46
N ALA A 330 -16.38 -26.38 6.96
CA ALA A 330 -16.71 -24.98 6.78
C ALA A 330 -16.66 -24.56 5.30
N TYR A 331 -15.68 -25.06 4.55
CA TYR A 331 -15.57 -24.84 3.11
C TYR A 331 -16.78 -25.41 2.37
N ILE A 332 -17.14 -26.68 2.59
CA ILE A 332 -18.29 -27.28 1.90
C ILE A 332 -19.61 -26.59 2.27
N GLU A 333 -19.81 -26.23 3.55
CA GLU A 333 -20.98 -25.47 3.99
C GLU A 333 -21.06 -24.10 3.29
N ALA A 334 -19.93 -23.39 3.20
CA ALA A 334 -19.83 -22.12 2.48
C ALA A 334 -20.16 -22.29 0.99
N MET A 335 -19.69 -23.37 0.33
CA MET A 335 -20.00 -23.64 -1.07
C MET A 335 -21.49 -23.93 -1.28
N VAL A 336 -22.12 -24.73 -0.42
CA VAL A 336 -23.56 -24.98 -0.49
C VAL A 336 -24.36 -23.68 -0.33
N LYS A 337 -24.02 -22.87 0.67
CA LYS A 337 -24.68 -21.60 0.93
C LYS A 337 -24.48 -20.61 -0.22
N GLY A 338 -23.23 -20.36 -0.62
CA GLY A 338 -22.85 -19.41 -1.66
C GLY A 338 -23.49 -19.72 -3.00
N HIS A 339 -23.44 -20.99 -3.44
CA HIS A 339 -24.07 -21.40 -4.70
C HIS A 339 -25.60 -21.29 -4.64
N THR A 340 -26.22 -21.58 -3.50
CA THR A 340 -27.67 -21.40 -3.31
C THR A 340 -28.07 -19.92 -3.45
N GLU A 341 -27.34 -19.02 -2.80
CA GLU A 341 -27.57 -17.58 -2.91
C GLU A 341 -27.28 -17.03 -4.32
N ALA A 342 -26.25 -17.56 -4.99
CA ALA A 342 -25.90 -17.19 -6.36
C ALA A 342 -27.02 -17.59 -7.35
N LEU A 343 -27.59 -18.79 -7.23
CA LEU A 343 -28.74 -19.21 -8.03
C LEU A 343 -29.94 -18.29 -7.83
N ALA A 344 -30.29 -18.00 -6.58
CA ALA A 344 -31.38 -17.07 -6.28
C ALA A 344 -31.11 -15.68 -6.88
N LYS A 345 -29.87 -15.19 -6.82
CA LYS A 345 -29.48 -13.92 -7.45
C LYS A 345 -29.64 -13.94 -8.97
N ILE A 346 -29.20 -15.01 -9.62
CA ILE A 346 -29.33 -15.16 -11.07
C ILE A 346 -30.81 -15.15 -11.46
N ASP A 347 -31.63 -15.95 -10.77
CA ASP A 347 -33.05 -16.13 -11.09
C ASP A 347 -33.88 -14.88 -10.79
N ASP A 348 -33.69 -14.30 -9.61
CA ASP A 348 -34.57 -13.25 -9.13
C ASP A 348 -34.14 -11.85 -9.53
N GLN A 349 -32.89 -11.67 -9.93
CA GLN A 349 -32.33 -10.35 -10.20
C GLN A 349 -31.69 -10.28 -11.59
N LEU A 350 -30.64 -11.08 -11.84
CA LEU A 350 -29.79 -10.89 -13.03
C LEU A 350 -30.53 -11.21 -14.33
N GLN A 351 -31.24 -12.34 -14.41
CA GLN A 351 -31.97 -12.73 -15.62
C GLN A 351 -33.15 -11.80 -15.92
N LYS A 352 -33.83 -11.29 -14.87
CA LYS A 352 -34.96 -10.37 -15.02
C LYS A 352 -34.50 -8.97 -15.47
N SER A 353 -33.29 -8.58 -15.08
CA SER A 353 -32.73 -7.25 -15.37
C SER A 353 -31.94 -7.19 -16.69
N ALA A 354 -31.41 -8.32 -17.16
CA ALA A 354 -30.70 -8.38 -18.43
C ALA A 354 -31.66 -8.04 -19.59
N GLY A 355 -31.27 -7.11 -20.45
CA GLY A 355 -31.93 -6.77 -21.70
C GLY A 355 -31.27 -7.44 -22.91
N ASN A 356 -29.96 -7.68 -22.86
CA ASN A 356 -29.21 -8.26 -23.98
C ASN A 356 -29.40 -9.79 -24.08
N ALA A 357 -29.68 -10.28 -25.29
CA ALA A 357 -29.91 -11.70 -25.54
C ALA A 357 -28.67 -12.58 -25.29
N ALA A 358 -27.47 -12.09 -25.62
CA ALA A 358 -26.22 -12.81 -25.36
C ALA A 358 -25.93 -12.88 -23.85
N LEU A 359 -26.20 -11.80 -23.09
CA LEU A 359 -26.10 -11.84 -21.63
C LEU A 359 -27.09 -12.81 -21.00
N LYS A 360 -28.35 -12.83 -21.44
CA LYS A 360 -29.34 -13.81 -20.95
C LYS A 360 -28.90 -15.25 -21.21
N LYS A 361 -28.35 -15.52 -22.40
CA LYS A 361 -27.82 -16.84 -22.74
C LYS A 361 -26.64 -17.21 -21.83
N HIS A 362 -25.72 -16.27 -21.62
CA HIS A 362 -24.58 -16.46 -20.71
C HIS A 362 -25.04 -16.77 -19.28
N LEU A 363 -25.93 -15.96 -18.71
CA LEU A 363 -26.50 -16.19 -17.38
C LEU A 363 -27.21 -17.53 -17.24
N THR A 364 -27.85 -18.03 -18.31
CA THR A 364 -28.49 -19.34 -18.33
C THR A 364 -27.43 -20.46 -18.24
N GLY A 365 -26.32 -20.32 -18.98
CA GLY A 365 -25.17 -21.21 -18.88
C GLY A 365 -24.53 -21.18 -17.49
N THR A 366 -24.22 -19.98 -16.98
CA THR A 366 -23.67 -19.78 -15.63
C THR A 366 -24.56 -20.44 -14.57
N ARG A 367 -25.89 -20.22 -14.63
CA ARG A 367 -26.86 -20.87 -13.73
C ARG A 367 -26.74 -22.39 -13.74
N ALA A 368 -26.64 -23.00 -14.92
CA ALA A 368 -26.54 -24.45 -15.05
C ALA A 368 -25.26 -25.00 -14.41
N HIS A 369 -24.12 -24.30 -14.59
CA HIS A 369 -22.86 -24.66 -13.93
C HIS A 369 -22.96 -24.54 -12.41
N VAL A 370 -23.44 -23.40 -11.89
CA VAL A 370 -23.62 -23.18 -10.44
C VAL A 370 -24.56 -24.23 -9.82
N ALA A 371 -25.63 -24.62 -10.51
CA ALA A 371 -26.51 -25.69 -10.06
C ALA A 371 -25.79 -27.05 -10.00
N SER A 372 -24.96 -27.37 -11.00
CA SER A 372 -24.15 -28.60 -11.00
C SER A 372 -23.14 -28.62 -9.85
N HIS A 373 -22.50 -27.49 -9.58
CA HIS A 373 -21.57 -27.31 -8.46
C HIS A 373 -22.26 -27.49 -7.11
N LEU A 374 -23.43 -26.87 -6.92
CA LEU A 374 -24.23 -27.02 -5.71
C LEU A 374 -24.57 -28.47 -5.41
N GLU A 375 -24.99 -29.24 -6.42
CA GLU A 375 -25.30 -30.66 -6.24
C GLU A 375 -24.06 -31.47 -5.84
N LYS A 376 -22.88 -31.16 -6.40
CA LYS A 376 -21.60 -31.77 -5.96
C LYS A 376 -21.26 -31.39 -4.52
N ALA A 377 -21.44 -30.13 -4.13
CA ALA A 377 -21.20 -29.68 -2.75
C ALA A 377 -22.10 -30.40 -1.75
N LYS A 378 -23.40 -30.53 -2.04
CA LYS A 378 -24.35 -31.28 -1.19
C LYS A 378 -23.99 -32.76 -1.07
N ALA A 379 -23.53 -33.38 -2.16
CA ALA A 379 -23.09 -34.78 -2.14
C ALA A 379 -21.86 -34.96 -1.22
N LEU A 380 -20.91 -34.02 -1.26
CA LEU A 380 -19.75 -34.01 -0.35
C LEU A 380 -20.18 -33.77 1.10
N GLU A 381 -21.09 -32.81 1.34
CA GLU A 381 -21.60 -32.51 2.68
C GLU A 381 -22.25 -33.75 3.32
N ALA A 382 -23.07 -34.48 2.56
CA ALA A 382 -23.70 -35.71 3.00
C ALA A 382 -22.69 -36.85 3.25
N GLY A 383 -21.56 -36.86 2.53
CA GLY A 383 -20.44 -37.78 2.75
C GLY A 383 -19.70 -37.48 4.04
N THR A 384 -19.36 -36.21 4.28
CA THR A 384 -18.64 -35.76 5.49
C THR A 384 -19.48 -36.01 6.76
N LYS A 385 -20.80 -35.80 6.72
CA LYS A 385 -21.71 -36.10 7.85
C LYS A 385 -21.72 -37.59 8.21
N ARG A 386 -21.68 -38.49 7.22
CA ARG A 386 -21.65 -39.96 7.46
C ARG A 386 -20.32 -40.43 8.05
N SER A 387 -19.21 -39.85 7.64
CA SER A 387 -17.88 -40.21 8.17
C SER A 387 -17.64 -39.71 9.60
N ALA A 388 -18.33 -38.64 10.04
CA ALA A 388 -18.25 -38.15 11.42
C ALA A 388 -19.14 -38.90 12.42
N SER A 389 -20.10 -39.71 11.92
CA SER A 389 -21.01 -40.54 12.74
C SER A 389 -20.51 -41.97 12.96
N ARG A 390 -19.32 -42.31 12.46
CA ARG A 390 -18.60 -43.56 12.70
C ARG A 390 -17.32 -43.24 13.45
#